data_AF-A0A8X6UXP3-F1
#
_entry.id   AF-A0A8X6UXP3-F1
#
_cell.length_a   1.000
_cell.length_b   1.000
_cell.length_c   1.000
_cell.angle_alpha   90.00
_cell.angle_beta   90.00
_cell.angle_gamma   90.00
#
_symmetry.space_group_name_H-M   'P 1'
#
loop_
_entity.id
_entity.type
_entity.pdbx_description
1 polymer ?
#
loop_
_entity_poly.entity_id
_entity_poly.type
_entity_poly.pdbx_seq_one_letter_code
_entity_poly.pdbx_strand_id
1 'polypeptide(L)'
;MTPVDLPYIPIILNETFITALWDTGAEKSFISEEVYRKYFSYRPRQKTKDGVVTAQGAPCCHLGRVELQIRIREFQKTWEFHILNNMQYQCILGIDFMKESKLTLDFDQKSLIIPDDQIKQLPKAEKPVEIDLSDTKLGEGQK
;
A
#
# COMPACT_ATOMS: atom_id res chain seq x y z
N MET A 1 -3.73 16.90 28.20
CA MET A 1 -3.93 15.75 27.31
C MET A 1 -2.70 15.70 26.41
N THR A 2 -1.84 14.70 26.55
CA THR A 2 -0.75 14.49 25.59
C THR A 2 -1.36 14.14 24.22
N PRO A 3 -0.81 14.65 23.11
CA PRO A 3 -1.24 14.21 21.79
C PRO A 3 -1.14 12.68 21.71
N VAL A 4 -2.19 12.03 21.24
CA VAL A 4 -2.17 10.60 20.96
C VAL A 4 -1.50 10.44 19.60
N ASP A 5 -0.33 9.80 19.57
CA ASP A 5 0.35 9.48 18.32
C ASP A 5 -0.44 8.36 17.60
N LEU A 6 -1.02 8.70 16.44
CA LEU A 6 -1.70 7.73 15.60
C LEU A 6 -0.68 6.72 15.02
N PRO A 7 -1.05 5.44 14.90
CA PRO A 7 -0.14 4.40 14.42
C PRO A 7 0.02 4.46 12.89
N TYR A 8 1.08 5.13 12.43
CA TYR A 8 1.45 5.14 11.01
C TYR A 8 2.48 4.06 10.71
N ILE A 9 2.31 3.38 9.58
CA ILE A 9 3.30 2.44 9.06
C ILE A 9 3.70 2.77 7.61
N PRO A 10 4.99 2.70 7.26
CA PRO A 10 5.43 2.81 5.89
C PRO A 10 5.07 1.53 5.12
N ILE A 11 4.42 1.69 3.98
CA ILE A 11 4.06 0.60 3.09
C ILE A 11 4.49 0.92 1.66
N ILE A 12 4.49 -0.11 0.82
CA ILE A 12 4.69 0.04 -0.62
C ILE A 12 3.46 -0.54 -1.32
N LEU A 13 2.83 0.28 -2.17
CA LEU A 13 1.71 -0.13 -3.01
C LEU A 13 2.19 -0.20 -4.46
N ASN A 14 2.27 -1.41 -5.00
CA ASN A 14 3.04 -1.76 -6.20
C ASN A 14 4.51 -1.32 -6.04
N GLU A 15 4.84 -0.12 -6.52
CA GLU A 15 6.18 0.47 -6.47
C GLU A 15 6.20 1.84 -5.75
N THR A 16 5.05 2.28 -5.24
CA THR A 16 4.90 3.60 -4.62
C THR A 16 5.00 3.50 -3.10
N PHE A 17 5.91 4.29 -2.51
CA PHE A 17 6.02 4.46 -1.06
C PHE A 17 4.85 5.31 -0.53
N ILE A 18 4.11 4.77 0.43
CA ILE A 18 2.92 5.38 1.03
C ILE A 18 3.01 5.27 2.56
N THR A 19 2.55 6.30 3.26
CA THR A 19 2.33 6.22 4.71
C THR A 19 0.88 5.82 4.98
N ALA A 20 0.67 4.68 5.63
CA ALA A 20 -0.66 4.18 5.95
C ALA A 20 -0.98 4.34 7.43
N LEU A 21 -2.22 4.71 7.73
CA LEU A 21 -2.78 4.65 9.08
C LEU A 21 -3.23 3.22 9.38
N TRP A 22 -2.83 2.70 10.54
CA TRP A 22 -3.29 1.41 11.06
C TRP A 22 -4.57 1.63 11.89
N ASP A 23 -5.75 1.49 11.28
CA ASP A 23 -7.02 1.91 11.89
C ASP A 23 -7.97 0.73 12.14
N THR A 24 -8.06 0.29 13.40
CA THR A 24 -9.02 -0.75 13.80
C THR A 24 -10.48 -0.27 13.77
N GLY A 25 -10.71 1.05 13.73
CA GLY A 25 -12.03 1.67 13.60
C GLY A 25 -12.55 1.68 12.16
N ALA A 26 -11.71 1.37 11.18
CA ALA A 26 -12.10 1.23 9.79
C ALA A 26 -12.44 -0.24 9.46
N GLU A 27 -13.65 -0.49 8.96
CA GLU A 27 -14.05 -1.84 8.53
C GLU A 27 -13.25 -2.32 7.31
N LYS A 28 -12.98 -1.39 6.39
CA LYS A 28 -12.31 -1.62 5.11
C LYS A 28 -10.98 -0.87 5.03
N SER A 29 -10.14 -1.31 4.10
CA SER A 29 -8.92 -0.59 3.73
C SER A 29 -9.19 0.41 2.61
N PHE A 30 -8.58 1.59 2.72
CA PHE A 30 -8.86 2.75 1.87
C PHE A 30 -7.59 3.38 1.32
N ILE A 31 -7.68 3.98 0.14
CA ILE A 31 -6.66 4.84 -0.46
C ILE A 31 -7.28 6.17 -0.88
N SER A 32 -6.56 7.28 -0.72
CA SER A 32 -7.09 8.58 -1.13
C SER A 32 -7.15 8.70 -2.64
N GLU A 33 -8.14 9.42 -3.14
CA GLU A 33 -8.25 9.78 -4.55
C GLU A 33 -6.98 10.50 -5.06
N GLU A 34 -6.40 11.38 -4.23
CA GLU A 34 -5.18 12.11 -4.57
C GLU A 34 -4.02 11.15 -4.86
N VAL A 35 -3.75 10.23 -3.93
CA VAL A 35 -2.72 9.19 -4.11
C VAL A 35 -3.05 8.31 -5.30
N TYR A 36 -4.31 7.91 -5.42
CA TYR A 36 -4.77 7.06 -6.51
C TYR A 36 -4.44 7.68 -7.87
N ARG A 37 -4.90 8.92 -8.11
CA ARG A 37 -4.71 9.63 -9.38
C ARG A 37 -3.26 9.96 -9.67
N LYS A 38 -2.45 10.19 -8.64
CA LYS A 38 -1.04 10.55 -8.79
C LYS A 38 -0.17 9.39 -9.24
N TYR A 39 -0.44 8.19 -8.72
CA TYR A 39 0.46 7.04 -8.88
C TYR A 39 -0.14 5.88 -9.67
N PHE A 40 -1.45 5.86 -9.89
CA PHE A 40 -2.16 4.75 -10.52
C PHE A 40 -3.05 5.26 -11.65
N SER A 41 -2.85 4.73 -12.86
CA SER A 41 -3.45 5.26 -14.09
C SER A 41 -4.60 4.40 -14.64
N TYR A 42 -4.87 3.25 -14.04
CA TYR A 42 -5.93 2.35 -14.47
C TYR A 42 -7.29 2.86 -14.02
N ARG A 43 -8.37 2.40 -14.66
CA ARG A 43 -9.72 2.74 -14.21
C ARG A 43 -10.07 1.95 -12.95
N PRO A 44 -10.66 2.58 -11.92
CA PRO A 44 -11.20 1.87 -10.78
C PRO A 44 -12.20 0.80 -11.23
N ARG A 45 -12.21 -0.35 -10.56
CA ARG A 45 -13.33 -1.29 -10.69
C ARG A 45 -14.56 -0.62 -10.09
N GLN A 46 -15.54 -0.29 -10.92
CA GLN A 46 -16.83 0.24 -10.46
C GLN A 46 -17.80 -0.90 -10.15
N LYS A 47 -18.23 -0.98 -8.89
CA LYS A 47 -19.65 -1.00 -8.43
C LYS A 47 -19.78 -1.73 -7.09
N THR A 48 -20.35 -1.02 -6.12
CA THR A 48 -21.55 -1.47 -5.39
C THR A 48 -22.33 -0.22 -4.94
N LYS A 49 -23.63 -0.37 -4.69
CA LYS A 49 -24.48 0.65 -4.02
C LYS A 49 -24.15 0.75 -2.52
N ASP A 50 -22.96 0.33 -2.12
CA ASP A 50 -22.56 0.27 -0.72
C ASP A 50 -22.17 1.70 -0.34
N GLY A 51 -23.03 2.35 0.44
CA GLY A 51 -22.70 3.64 1.02
C GLY A 51 -21.50 3.47 1.93
N VAL A 52 -20.37 4.10 1.58
CA VAL A 52 -19.27 4.25 2.53
C VAL A 52 -19.60 5.44 3.41
N VAL A 53 -19.74 5.18 4.70
CA VAL A 53 -19.89 6.22 5.71
C VAL A 53 -18.59 6.30 6.50
N THR A 54 -18.21 7.52 6.91
CA THR A 54 -17.12 7.69 7.86
C THR A 54 -17.50 7.09 9.22
N ALA A 55 -16.54 6.94 10.12
CA ALA A 55 -16.81 6.55 11.51
C ALA A 55 -17.80 7.50 12.22
N GLN A 56 -17.94 8.74 11.73
CA GLN A 56 -18.89 9.74 12.23
C GLN A 56 -20.23 9.74 11.47
N GLY A 57 -20.46 8.76 10.58
CA GLY A 57 -21.69 8.61 9.81
C GLY A 57 -21.83 9.56 8.62
N ALA A 58 -20.81 10.35 8.30
CA ALA A 58 -20.85 11.25 7.14
C ALA A 58 -20.67 10.44 5.85
N PRO A 59 -21.48 10.68 4.80
CA PRO A 59 -21.31 10.01 3.53
C PRO A 59 -19.97 10.40 2.90
N CYS A 60 -19.21 9.41 2.44
CA CYS A 60 -17.96 9.60 1.72
C CYS A 60 -18.16 9.25 0.24
N CYS A 61 -17.59 10.04 -0.69
CA CYS A 61 -17.72 9.73 -2.11
C CYS A 61 -16.75 8.59 -2.44
N HIS A 62 -17.32 7.40 -2.61
CA HIS A 62 -16.61 6.22 -3.03
C HIS A 62 -16.50 6.18 -4.56
N LEU A 63 -15.27 6.27 -5.07
CA LEU A 63 -15.00 6.34 -6.52
C LEU A 63 -14.91 4.96 -7.17
N GLY A 64 -14.72 3.92 -6.36
CA GLY A 64 -14.57 2.54 -6.80
C GLY A 64 -13.51 1.81 -5.98
N ARG A 65 -13.13 0.63 -6.47
CA ARG A 65 -12.16 -0.25 -5.81
C ARG A 65 -10.95 -0.51 -6.69
N VAL A 66 -9.84 -0.85 -6.06
CA VAL A 66 -8.55 -1.07 -6.71
C VAL A 66 -7.81 -2.22 -6.04
N GLU A 67 -7.35 -3.20 -6.83
CA GLU A 67 -6.40 -4.19 -6.33
C GLU A 67 -4.98 -3.66 -6.49
N LEU A 68 -4.21 -3.71 -5.41
CA LEU A 68 -2.82 -3.26 -5.33
C LEU A 68 -1.98 -4.32 -4.62
N GLN A 69 -0.74 -4.49 -5.05
CA GLN A 69 0.23 -5.28 -4.30
C GLN A 69 0.72 -4.43 -3.12
N ILE A 70 0.33 -4.78 -1.91
CA ILE A 70 0.88 -4.18 -0.69
C ILE A 70 2.11 -4.96 -0.25
N ARG A 71 3.18 -4.23 0.08
CA ARG A 71 4.38 -4.74 0.73
C ARG A 71 4.66 -3.97 2.02
N ILE A 72 4.89 -4.72 3.09
CA ILE A 72 5.27 -4.21 4.41
C ILE A 72 6.46 -5.04 4.87
N ARG A 73 7.67 -4.50 4.75
CA ARG A 73 8.93 -5.25 4.95
C ARG A 73 8.93 -6.55 4.10
N GLU A 74 8.97 -7.72 4.75
CA GLU A 74 8.96 -9.05 4.13
C GLU A 74 7.54 -9.59 3.86
N PHE A 75 6.49 -8.93 4.35
CA PHE A 75 5.11 -9.26 4.03
C PHE A 75 4.74 -8.68 2.66
N GLN A 76 4.08 -9.48 1.82
CA GLN A 76 3.55 -9.00 0.54
C GLN A 76 2.25 -9.71 0.16
N LYS A 77 1.20 -8.96 -0.20
CA LYS A 77 -0.11 -9.51 -0.55
C LYS A 77 -0.78 -8.63 -1.60
N THR A 78 -1.63 -9.21 -2.45
CA THR A 78 -2.56 -8.41 -3.26
C THR A 78 -3.75 -8.07 -2.39
N TRP A 79 -4.11 -6.79 -2.33
CA TRP A 79 -5.18 -6.29 -1.47
C TRP A 79 -6.13 -5.37 -2.23
N GLU A 80 -7.42 -5.47 -1.93
CA GLU A 80 -8.45 -4.56 -2.45
C GLU A 80 -8.55 -3.32 -1.56
N PHE A 81 -8.38 -2.15 -2.15
CA PHE A 81 -8.58 -0.86 -1.49
C PHE A 81 -9.82 -0.18 -2.07
N HIS A 82 -10.56 0.49 -1.20
CA HIS A 82 -11.62 1.42 -1.58
C HIS A 82 -11.03 2.81 -1.82
N ILE A 83 -11.37 3.44 -2.94
CA ILE A 83 -10.90 4.77 -3.28
C ILE A 83 -11.90 5.79 -2.76
N LEU A 84 -11.46 6.64 -1.84
CA LEU A 84 -12.27 7.70 -1.24
C LEU A 84 -11.76 9.09 -1.59
N ASN A 85 -12.68 10.00 -1.86
CA ASN A 85 -12.35 11.41 -1.90
C ASN A 85 -12.26 12.01 -0.49
N ASN A 86 -11.60 13.17 -0.36
CA ASN A 86 -11.54 13.95 0.88
C ASN A 86 -11.01 13.19 2.11
N MET A 87 -10.17 12.18 1.90
CA MET A 87 -9.48 11.46 2.97
C MET A 87 -8.22 12.24 3.38
N GLN A 88 -8.05 12.50 4.69
CA GLN A 88 -6.86 13.18 5.22
C GLN A 88 -5.59 12.32 5.17
N TYR A 89 -5.77 11.00 5.16
CA TYR A 89 -4.69 10.03 5.10
C TYR A 89 -4.41 9.62 3.66
N GLN A 90 -3.17 9.22 3.37
CA GLN A 90 -2.83 8.65 2.06
C GLN A 90 -3.46 7.26 1.88
N CYS A 91 -3.40 6.45 2.94
CA CYS A 91 -3.91 5.09 3.00
C CYS A 91 -4.39 4.78 4.42
N ILE A 92 -5.45 3.99 4.55
CA ILE A 92 -5.92 3.41 5.80
C ILE A 92 -5.92 1.88 5.61
N LEU A 93 -5.29 1.17 6.54
CA LEU A 93 -5.43 -0.28 6.66
C LEU A 93 -6.47 -0.56 7.74
N GLY A 94 -7.59 -1.13 7.32
CA GLY A 94 -8.72 -1.45 8.18
C GLY A 94 -8.60 -2.83 8.82
N ILE A 95 -9.59 -3.16 9.65
CA ILE A 95 -9.67 -4.46 10.34
C ILE A 95 -9.77 -5.65 9.38
N ASP A 96 -10.26 -5.42 8.15
CA ASP A 96 -10.26 -6.41 7.06
C ASP A 96 -8.84 -6.88 6.74
N PHE A 97 -7.91 -5.95 6.52
CA PHE A 97 -6.51 -6.24 6.25
C PHE A 97 -5.83 -6.88 7.46
N MET A 98 -6.09 -6.36 8.67
CA MET A 98 -5.43 -6.86 9.88
C MET A 98 -5.79 -8.32 10.17
N LYS A 99 -7.09 -8.67 10.10
CA LYS A 99 -7.54 -10.05 10.34
C LYS A 99 -6.95 -11.04 9.34
N GLU A 100 -6.86 -10.62 8.08
CA GLU A 100 -6.45 -11.48 6.96
C GLU A 100 -4.92 -11.55 6.78
N SER A 101 -4.19 -10.53 7.22
CA SER A 101 -2.72 -10.50 7.24
C SER A 101 -2.13 -11.08 8.53
N LYS A 102 -2.89 -11.09 9.62
CA LYS A 102 -2.45 -11.53 10.97
C LYS A 102 -1.24 -10.76 11.52
N LEU A 103 -0.92 -9.62 10.93
CA LEU A 103 0.14 -8.74 11.41
C LEU A 103 -0.29 -8.10 12.73
N THR A 104 0.63 -7.99 13.67
CA THR A 104 0.36 -7.42 15.00
C THR A 104 1.18 -6.15 15.19
N LEU A 105 0.50 -5.06 15.53
CA LEU A 105 1.18 -3.83 15.96
C LEU A 105 1.40 -3.89 17.48
N ASP A 106 2.65 -3.90 17.88
CA ASP A 106 3.05 -3.85 19.29
C ASP A 106 3.36 -2.39 19.67
N PHE A 107 2.49 -1.79 20.48
CA PHE A 107 2.61 -0.40 20.92
C PHE A 107 3.66 -0.20 22.01
N ASP A 108 3.96 -1.23 22.80
CA ASP A 108 4.98 -1.16 23.85
C ASP A 108 6.37 -1.17 23.22
N GLN A 109 6.58 -2.05 22.23
CA GLN A 109 7.83 -2.17 21.48
C GLN A 109 7.91 -1.22 20.29
N LYS A 110 6.81 -0.54 19.94
CA LYS A 110 6.68 0.28 18.72
C LYS A 110 7.09 -0.48 17.46
N SER A 111 6.69 -1.75 17.37
CA SER A 111 7.12 -2.68 16.34
C SER A 111 5.93 -3.30 15.61
N LEU A 112 6.16 -3.78 14.39
CA LEU A 112 5.19 -4.58 13.64
C LEU A 112 5.71 -6.02 13.60
N ILE A 113 4.92 -6.93 14.12
CA ILE A 113 5.21 -8.35 14.14
C ILE A 113 4.57 -8.99 12.92
N ILE A 114 5.41 -9.65 12.11
CA ILE A 114 5.01 -10.42 10.94
C ILE A 114 5.11 -11.91 11.32
N PRO A 115 4.01 -12.67 11.30
CA PRO A 115 4.06 -14.11 11.52
C PRO A 115 4.97 -14.82 10.51
N ASP A 116 5.67 -15.87 10.94
CA ASP A 116 6.62 -16.60 10.08
C ASP A 116 5.97 -17.16 8.81
N ASP A 117 4.70 -17.58 8.88
CA ASP A 117 3.92 -18.09 7.74
C ASP A 117 3.56 -16.99 6.72
N GLN A 118 3.73 -15.72 7.10
CA GLN A 118 3.42 -14.55 6.27
C GLN A 118 4.68 -13.85 5.73
N ILE A 119 5.87 -14.26 6.16
CA ILE A 119 7.14 -13.79 5.61
C ILE A 119 7.27 -14.37 4.20
N LYS A 120 7.14 -13.52 3.18
CA LYS A 120 7.56 -13.92 1.84
C LYS A 120 9.07 -13.83 1.79
N GLN A 121 9.70 -14.94 1.40
CA GLN A 121 11.07 -14.86 0.91
C GLN A 121 11.03 -13.99 -0.35
N LEU A 122 11.44 -12.72 -0.21
CA LEU A 122 11.78 -11.92 -1.38
C LEU A 122 12.78 -12.77 -2.18
N PRO A 123 12.61 -12.93 -3.50
CA PRO A 123 13.67 -13.55 -4.30
C PRO A 123 14.95 -12.81 -3.94
N LYS A 124 16.00 -13.56 -3.57
CA LYS A 124 17.34 -13.03 -3.31
C LYS A 124 17.59 -11.97 -4.38
N ALA A 125 17.85 -10.73 -3.98
CA ALA A 125 18.20 -9.68 -4.93
C ALA A 125 19.24 -10.28 -5.88
N GLU A 126 18.86 -10.45 -7.15
CA GLU A 126 19.83 -10.84 -8.15
C GLU A 126 20.94 -9.79 -8.07
N LYS A 127 22.20 -10.26 -7.98
CA LYS A 127 23.34 -9.36 -7.94
C LYS A 127 23.17 -8.35 -9.08
N PRO A 128 23.48 -7.05 -8.87
CA PRO A 128 23.49 -6.10 -9.97
C PRO A 128 24.27 -6.73 -11.13
N VAL A 129 23.63 -6.85 -12.29
CA VAL A 129 24.34 -7.21 -13.51
C VAL A 129 25.36 -6.10 -13.71
N GLU A 130 26.64 -6.41 -13.52
CA GLU A 130 27.72 -5.53 -13.97
C GLU A 130 27.59 -5.43 -15.49
N ILE A 131 27.11 -4.27 -15.95
CA ILE A 131 27.13 -3.93 -17.37
C ILE A 131 28.58 -3.60 -17.69
N ASP A 132 29.29 -4.53 -18.30
CA ASP A 132 30.60 -4.27 -18.88
C ASP A 132 30.42 -3.38 -20.12
N LEU A 133 30.76 -2.10 -19.97
CA LEU A 133 30.68 -1.10 -21.04
C LEU A 133 31.77 -1.28 -22.12
N SER A 134 32.67 -2.27 -22.00
CA SER A 134 33.76 -2.49 -22.95
C SER A 134 33.31 -3.11 -24.29
N ASP A 135 32.09 -3.63 -24.39
CA ASP A 135 31.57 -4.26 -25.61
C ASP A 135 30.80 -3.33 -26.57
N THR A 136 30.78 -2.01 -26.31
CA THR A 136 30.33 -1.04 -27.32
C THR A 136 31.44 -0.82 -28.36
N LYS A 137 31.65 -1.80 -29.23
CA LYS A 137 32.40 -1.59 -30.47
C LYS A 137 31.67 -0.52 -31.29
N LEU A 138 32.30 0.65 -31.40
CA LEU A 138 32.05 1.61 -32.48
C LEU A 138 32.33 0.90 -33.81
N GLY A 139 31.27 0.31 -34.36
CA GLY A 139 31.22 -0.23 -35.70
C GLY A 139 31.11 0.91 -36.70
N GLU A 140 32.27 1.28 -37.22
CA GLU A 140 32.57 1.58 -38.63
C GLU A 140 31.99 2.85 -39.27
N GLY A 141 32.91 3.63 -39.83
CA GLY A 141 32.61 4.68 -40.78
C GLY A 141 32.49 4.18 -42.22
N GLN A 142 32.28 5.17 -43.09
CA GLN A 142 32.47 5.18 -44.54
C GLN A 142 31.45 4.40 -45.39
N LYS A 143 30.52 5.15 -45.98
CA LYS A 143 30.64 5.47 -47.41
C LYS A 143 30.03 6.82 -47.73
#